data_AF-A0A954GNC5-F1
#
_entry.id   AF-A0A954GNC5-F1
#
_cell.length_a   1.000
_cell.length_b   1.000
_cell.length_c   1.000
_cell.angle_alpha   90.00
_cell.angle_beta   90.00
_cell.angle_gamma   90.00
#
_symmetry.space_group_name_H-M   'P 1'
#
loop_
_entity.id
_entity.type
_entity.pdbx_description
1 polymer ?
#
loop_
_entity_poly.entity_id
_entity_poly.type
_entity_poly.pdbx_seq_one_letter_code
_entity_poly.pdbx_strand_id
1 'polypeptide(L)'
;MSAAIAQEAREAIEAVGDELRFLPPYTPDLNPIEQAFSKFKWPVCSAGERTEEGLWNLCVQLVERITPEESLNYIQHAGYRDE
;
A
#
# COMPACT_ATOMS: atom_id res chain seq x y z
N MET A 1 -9.54 -11.22 11.09
CA MET A 1 -9.77 -9.80 11.41
C MET A 1 -10.83 -9.72 12.49
N SER A 2 -10.57 -9.07 13.63
CA SER A 2 -11.62 -8.78 14.61
C SER A 2 -12.68 -7.90 13.94
N ALA A 3 -13.94 -8.31 13.97
CA ALA A 3 -15.05 -7.61 13.31
C ALA A 3 -15.21 -6.15 13.79
N ALA A 4 -14.75 -5.83 15.00
CA ALA A 4 -14.81 -4.48 15.56
C ALA A 4 -13.93 -3.47 14.80
N ILE A 5 -12.69 -3.85 14.48
CA ILE A 5 -11.74 -2.97 13.75
C ILE A 5 -12.28 -2.64 12.35
N ALA A 6 -12.94 -3.60 11.71
CA ALA A 6 -13.53 -3.40 10.39
C ALA A 6 -14.74 -2.45 10.43
N GLN A 7 -15.51 -2.46 11.53
CA GLN A 7 -16.68 -1.59 11.70
C GLN A 7 -16.26 -0.15 11.99
N GLU A 8 -15.33 0.05 12.93
CA GLU A 8 -14.81 1.38 13.28
C GLU A 8 -14.13 2.04 12.07
N ALA A 9 -13.36 1.27 11.30
CA ALA A 9 -12.74 1.76 10.07
C ALA A 9 -13.79 2.15 9.00
N ARG A 10 -14.85 1.35 8.84
CA ARG A 10 -15.94 1.64 7.90
C ARG A 10 -16.62 2.96 8.25
N GLU A 11 -17.01 3.13 9.51
CA GLU A 11 -17.68 4.36 9.97
C GLU A 11 -16.81 5.59 9.77
N ALA A 12 -15.51 5.50 10.07
CA ALA A 12 -14.57 6.61 9.87
C ALA A 12 -14.39 6.99 8.40
N ILE A 13 -14.33 6.01 7.49
CA ILE A 13 -14.17 6.23 6.04
C ILE A 13 -15.46 6.79 5.43
N GLU A 14 -16.62 6.21 5.77
CA GLU A 14 -17.91 6.66 5.24
C GLU A 14 -18.28 8.06 5.76
N ALA A 15 -17.83 8.44 6.96
CA ALA A 15 -18.04 9.78 7.51
C ALA A 15 -17.37 10.90 6.70
N VAL A 16 -16.33 10.60 5.92
CA VAL A 16 -15.68 11.56 5.01
C VAL A 16 -16.19 11.49 3.57
N GLY A 17 -17.18 10.62 3.30
CA GLY A 17 -17.80 10.44 1.99
C GLY A 17 -17.09 9.42 1.08
N ASP A 18 -16.11 8.67 1.60
CA ASP A 18 -15.39 7.63 0.87
C ASP A 18 -15.98 6.24 1.10
N GLU A 19 -15.60 5.29 0.25
CA GLU A 19 -16.06 3.89 0.33
C GLU A 19 -14.97 2.97 0.88
N LEU A 20 -15.31 2.16 1.89
CA LEU A 20 -14.46 1.04 2.32
C LEU A 20 -14.71 -0.20 1.46
N ARG A 21 -13.72 -0.57 0.63
CA ARG A 21 -13.70 -1.80 -0.16
C ARG A 21 -12.96 -2.92 0.56
N PHE A 22 -13.63 -4.05 0.76
CA PHE A 22 -13.00 -5.24 1.33
C PHE A 22 -12.34 -6.09 0.25
N LEU A 23 -11.12 -6.52 0.53
CA LEU A 23 -10.40 -7.47 -0.30
C LEU A 23 -10.84 -8.91 0.02
N PRO A 24 -11.08 -9.77 -0.97
CA PRO A 24 -11.28 -11.18 -0.71
C PRO A 24 -10.08 -11.80 0.04
N PRO A 25 -10.31 -12.83 0.87
CA PRO A 25 -9.21 -13.53 1.54
C PRO A 25 -8.22 -14.13 0.53
N TYR A 26 -6.92 -14.01 0.82
CA TYR A 26 -5.83 -14.60 0.03
C TYR A 26 -5.75 -14.15 -1.44
N THR A 27 -6.23 -12.95 -1.77
CA THR A 27 -6.09 -12.36 -3.12
C THR A 27 -5.08 -11.20 -3.14
N PRO A 28 -3.78 -11.48 -3.00
CA PRO A 28 -2.75 -10.43 -3.05
C PRO A 28 -2.71 -9.72 -4.40
N ASP A 29 -3.10 -10.41 -5.48
CA ASP A 29 -3.12 -9.83 -6.84
C ASP A 29 -4.11 -8.67 -6.99
N LEU A 30 -5.13 -8.61 -6.13
CA LEU A 30 -6.11 -7.54 -6.08
C LEU A 30 -5.67 -6.38 -5.17
N ASN A 31 -4.49 -6.44 -4.57
CA ASN A 31 -3.98 -5.39 -3.69
C ASN A 31 -2.86 -4.61 -4.38
N PRO A 32 -3.10 -3.38 -4.87
CA PRO A 32 -2.10 -2.63 -5.63
C PRO A 32 -0.85 -2.29 -4.82
N ILE A 33 -0.94 -2.29 -3.49
CA ILE A 33 0.20 -2.02 -2.61
C ILE A 33 1.28 -3.11 -2.72
N GLU A 34 0.92 -4.35 -3.09
CA GLU A 34 1.87 -5.47 -3.17
C GLU A 34 2.94 -5.26 -4.26
N GLN A 35 2.55 -4.64 -5.38
CA GLN A 35 3.47 -4.27 -6.46
C GLN A 35 4.43 -3.16 -6.02
N ALA A 36 3.89 -2.13 -5.34
CA ALA A 36 4.70 -1.06 -4.74
C ALA A 36 5.69 -1.63 -3.71
N PHE A 37 5.24 -2.52 -2.82
CA PHE A 37 6.09 -3.17 -1.83
C PHE A 37 7.14 -4.08 -2.44
N SER A 38 6.85 -4.75 -3.56
CA SER A 38 7.83 -5.57 -4.27
C SER A 38 9.02 -4.74 -4.76
N LYS A 39 8.74 -3.55 -5.32
CA LYS A 39 9.78 -2.58 -5.74
C LYS A 39 10.51 -1.94 -4.56
N PHE A 40 9.82 -1.74 -3.44
CA PHE A 40 10.36 -1.11 -2.23
C PHE A 40 11.23 -2.04 -1.38
N LYS A 41 10.80 -3.30 -1.21
CA LYS A 41 11.40 -4.26 -0.27
C LYS A 41 12.83 -4.64 -0.63
N TRP A 42 13.09 -4.88 -1.91
CA TRP A 42 14.44 -5.30 -2.35
C TRP A 42 15.51 -4.24 -2.02
N PRO A 43 15.32 -2.95 -2.38
CA PRO A 43 16.25 -1.89 -1.98
C PRO A 43 16.47 -1.80 -0.47
N VAL A 44 15.40 -1.85 0.34
CA VAL A 44 15.50 -1.81 1.81
C VAL A 44 16.37 -2.96 2.34
N CYS A 45 16.09 -4.19 1.91
CA CYS A 45 16.86 -5.36 2.35
C CYS A 45 18.31 -5.32 1.85
N SER A 46 18.54 -4.80 0.64
CA SER A 46 19.87 -4.75 0.03
C SER A 46 20.78 -3.68 0.63
N ALA A 47 20.22 -2.58 1.16
CA ALA A 47 20.98 -1.48 1.76
C ALA A 47 21.66 -1.87 3.07
N GLY A 48 21.12 -2.87 3.78
CA GLY A 48 21.74 -3.42 4.99
C GLY A 48 21.82 -2.46 6.19
N GLU A 49 21.04 -1.38 6.18
CA GLU A 49 21.00 -0.34 7.22
C GLU A 49 20.67 -0.92 8.60
N ARG A 50 21.39 -0.47 9.64
CA ARG A 50 21.33 -1.05 11.00
C ARG A 50 20.91 -0.05 12.08
N THR A 51 20.60 1.17 11.67
CA THR A 51 20.05 2.20 12.55
C THR A 51 18.59 2.44 12.22
N GLU A 52 17.78 2.72 13.23
CA GLU A 52 16.37 3.07 13.05
C GLU A 52 16.23 4.34 12.19
N GLU A 53 17.00 5.37 12.51
CA GLU A 53 17.01 6.64 11.77
C GLU A 53 17.45 6.46 10.31
N GLY A 54 18.52 5.70 10.08
CA GLY A 54 18.98 5.41 8.73
C GLY A 54 17.94 4.63 7.93
N LEU A 55 17.28 3.64 8.56
CA LEU A 55 16.24 2.85 7.91
C LEU A 55 15.04 3.73 7.56
N TRP A 56 14.63 4.61 8.47
CA TRP A 56 13.53 5.55 8.22
C TRP A 56 13.84 6.49 7.05
N ASN A 57 15.03 7.10 7.05
CA ASN A 57 15.47 7.99 5.97
C ASN A 57 15.55 7.26 4.63
N LEU A 58 16.02 6.01 4.62
CA LEU A 58 16.04 5.16 3.44
C LEU A 58 14.62 4.88 2.94
N CYS A 59 13.68 4.53 3.82
CA CYS A 59 12.28 4.31 3.46
C CYS A 59 11.67 5.55 2.79
N VAL A 60 11.86 6.74 3.35
CA VAL A 60 11.37 8.00 2.76
C VAL A 60 11.92 8.18 1.34
N GLN A 61 13.24 8.06 1.16
CA GLN A 61 13.88 8.20 -0.16
C GLN A 61 13.40 7.17 -1.18
N LEU A 62 13.01 5.97 -0.74
CA LEU A 62 12.52 4.92 -1.62
C LEU A 62 11.06 5.13 -2.02
N VAL A 63 10.21 5.60 -1.10
CA VAL A 63 8.82 5.95 -1.43
C VAL A 63 8.78 7.10 -2.45
N GLU A 64 9.66 8.09 -2.32
CA GLU A 64 9.77 9.20 -3.30
C GLU A 64 10.14 8.75 -4.72
N ARG A 65 10.68 7.53 -4.90
CA ARG A 65 11.00 6.96 -6.22
C ARG A 65 9.80 6.29 -6.88
N ILE A 66 8.69 6.11 -6.18
CA ILE A 66 7.46 5.57 -6.73
C ILE A 66 6.70 6.75 -7.36
N THR A 67 6.61 6.75 -8.67
CA THR A 67 5.97 7.87 -9.38
C THR A 67 4.44 7.78 -9.33
N PRO A 68 3.73 8.90 -9.56
CA PRO A 68 2.28 8.88 -9.72
C PRO A 68 1.81 7.96 -10.86
N GLU A 69 2.54 7.95 -11.97
CA GLU A 69 2.25 7.08 -13.12
C GLU A 69 2.39 5.59 -12.76
N GLU A 70 3.45 5.22 -12.05
CA GLU A 70 3.62 3.85 -11.55
C GLU A 70 2.51 3.46 -10.57
N SER A 71 2.10 4.37 -9.68
CA SER A 71 1.01 4.14 -8.74
C SER A 71 -0.30 3.84 -9.48
N LEU A 72 -0.61 4.62 -10.51
CA LEU A 72 -1.78 4.39 -11.35
C LEU A 72 -1.70 3.02 -12.07
N ASN A 73 -0.53 2.65 -12.59
CA ASN A 73 -0.32 1.36 -13.23
C ASN A 73 -0.56 0.19 -12.26
N TYR A 74 -0.13 0.30 -10.99
CA TYR A 74 -0.38 -0.74 -9.98
C TYR A 74 -1.87 -0.90 -9.67
N ILE A 75 -2.59 0.22 -9.54
CA ILE A 75 -4.05 0.27 -9.31
C ILE A 75 -4.79 -0.41 -10.47
N GLN A 76 -4.44 -0.05 -11.71
CA GLN A 76 -5.03 -0.65 -12.90
C GLN A 76 -4.70 -2.15 -13.04
N HIS A 77 -3.47 -2.55 -12.71
CA HIS A 77 -3.07 -3.96 -12.72
C HIS A 77 -3.84 -4.79 -11.69
N ALA A 78 -4.16 -4.20 -10.52
CA ALA A 78 -5.00 -4.84 -9.50
C ALA A 78 -6.49 -4.92 -9.87
N GLY A 79 -6.88 -4.46 -11.07
CA GLY A 79 -8.24 -4.55 -11.60
C GLY A 79 -9.11 -3.32 -11.32
N TYR A 80 -8.57 -2.29 -10.66
CA TYR A 80 -9.25 -1.02 -10.43
C TYR A 80 -8.99 -0.09 -11.62
N ARG A 81 -9.78 -0.24 -12.68
CA ARG A 81 -9.80 0.73 -13.78
C ARG A 81 -10.82 1.81 -13.44
N ASP A 82 -10.51 3.05 -13.81
CA ASP A 82 -11.53 4.10 -13.84
C ASP A 82 -12.67 3.65 -14.77
N GLU A 83 -13.91 3.85 -14.33
CA GLU A 83 -15.11 3.69 -15.19
C GLU A 83 -15.14 4.77 -16.29
#